data_AF-A0A7C7FS45-F1
#
_entry.id   AF-A0A7C7FS45-F1
#
_cell.length_a   1.000
_cell.length_b   1.000
_cell.length_c   1.000
_cell.angle_alpha   90.00
_cell.angle_beta   90.00
_cell.angle_gamma   90.00
#
_symmetry.space_group_name_H-M   'P 1'
#
loop_
_entity.id
_entity.type
_entity.pdbx_description
1 polymer ?
#
loop_
_entity_poly.entity_id
_entity_poly.type
_entity_poly.pdbx_seq_one_letter_code
_entity_poly.pdbx_strand_id
1 'polypeptide(L)'
;MKTHLETRALFAGYEPSENHGAVKPPIHPASTFVFPDAATGAAHMETAYGVEGAETPPDNGFIYSRLGNPTLSVAEKRLATWDESDAAALFASGMAAISTALFAWTA
;
A
#
# COMPACT_ATOMS: atom_id res chain seq x y z
N MET A 1 20.37 5.13 -19.20
CA MET A 1 20.76 6.27 -18.35
C MET A 1 20.39 5.91 -16.92
N LYS A 2 21.31 5.96 -15.95
CA LYS A 2 21.02 5.62 -14.55
C LYS A 2 20.22 6.79 -13.96
N THR A 3 18.96 6.57 -13.60
CA THR A 3 18.09 7.62 -13.07
C THR A 3 18.51 7.94 -11.63
N HIS A 4 18.65 9.23 -11.31
CA HIS A 4 19.01 9.69 -9.96
C HIS A 4 17.93 9.33 -8.93
N LEU A 5 18.32 9.18 -7.66
CA LEU A 5 17.44 8.78 -6.56
C LEU A 5 16.22 9.70 -6.45
N GLU A 6 16.45 11.01 -6.53
CA GLU A 6 15.45 12.05 -6.45
C GLU A 6 14.40 11.92 -7.57
N THR A 7 14.84 11.50 -8.76
CA THR A 7 13.93 11.22 -9.88
C THR A 7 13.14 9.95 -9.61
N ARG A 8 13.81 8.85 -9.22
CA ARG A 8 13.15 7.56 -8.97
C ARG A 8 12.09 7.66 -7.89
N ALA A 9 12.45 8.24 -6.75
CA ALA A 9 11.56 8.37 -5.60
C ALA A 9 10.35 9.28 -5.87
N LEU A 10 10.47 10.30 -6.72
CA LEU A 10 9.33 11.17 -7.06
C LEU A 10 8.24 10.43 -7.85
N PHE A 11 8.64 9.55 -8.77
CA PHE A 11 7.72 8.84 -9.67
C PHE A 11 7.35 7.43 -9.19
N ALA A 12 7.97 6.92 -8.13
CA ALA A 12 7.70 5.60 -7.62
C ALA A 12 6.23 5.40 -7.22
N GLY A 13 5.67 4.26 -7.65
CA GLY A 13 4.35 3.80 -7.23
C GLY A 13 3.16 4.52 -7.86
N TYR A 14 3.36 5.42 -8.82
CA TYR A 14 2.26 6.14 -9.46
C TYR A 14 2.48 6.31 -10.97
N GLU A 15 1.50 5.88 -11.75
CA GLU A 15 1.49 6.02 -13.20
C GLU A 15 0.27 6.89 -13.62
N PRO A 16 0.48 8.10 -14.21
CA PRO A 16 -0.60 8.97 -14.64
C PRO A 16 -1.54 8.34 -15.68
N SER A 17 -1.02 7.48 -16.56
CA SER A 17 -1.84 6.84 -17.61
C SER A 17 -2.92 5.91 -17.05
N GLU A 18 -2.72 5.36 -15.86
CA GLU A 18 -3.71 4.56 -15.12
C GLU A 18 -4.72 5.42 -14.34
N ASN A 19 -4.51 6.74 -14.28
CA ASN A 19 -5.25 7.67 -13.42
C ASN A 19 -5.77 8.89 -14.22
N HIS A 20 -6.40 8.64 -15.38
CA HIS A 20 -6.99 9.65 -16.26
C HIS A 20 -6.01 10.76 -16.71
N GLY A 21 -4.70 10.48 -16.70
CA GLY A 21 -3.66 11.46 -17.06
C GLY A 21 -3.37 12.49 -15.97
N ALA A 22 -3.90 12.32 -14.75
CA ALA A 22 -3.62 13.22 -13.65
C ALA A 22 -2.14 13.15 -13.24
N VAL A 23 -1.44 14.29 -13.25
CA VAL A 23 -0.02 14.33 -12.82
C VAL A 23 0.10 14.10 -11.31
N LYS A 24 -0.85 14.62 -10.53
CA LYS A 24 -0.89 14.41 -9.09
C LYS A 24 -1.74 13.17 -8.77
N PRO A 25 -1.25 12.26 -7.91
CA PRO A 25 -2.06 11.13 -7.45
C PRO A 25 -3.39 11.58 -6.85
N PRO A 26 -4.53 10.98 -7.26
CA PRO A 26 -5.81 11.22 -6.63
C PRO A 26 -5.79 10.87 -5.14
N ILE A 27 -6.52 11.64 -4.35
CA ILE A 27 -6.74 11.35 -2.93
C ILE A 27 -7.92 10.40 -2.82
N HIS A 28 -7.75 9.29 -2.11
CA HIS A 28 -8.79 8.30 -1.88
C HIS A 28 -9.27 8.36 -0.41
N PRO A 29 -10.17 9.28 -0.05
CA PRO A 29 -10.68 9.45 1.31
C PRO A 29 -11.77 8.43 1.65
N ALA A 30 -11.52 7.16 1.33
CA ALA A 30 -12.42 6.06 1.62
C ALA A 30 -11.92 5.29 2.83
N SER A 31 -12.83 4.77 3.66
CA SER A 31 -12.50 3.79 4.70
C SER A 31 -12.57 2.37 4.15
N THR A 32 -13.64 2.04 3.42
CA THR A 32 -13.94 0.71 2.89
C THR A 32 -13.94 0.72 1.36
N PHE A 33 -13.47 -0.36 0.76
CA PHE A 33 -13.44 -0.56 -0.68
C PHE A 33 -14.43 -1.67 -1.09
N VAL A 34 -14.99 -1.54 -2.30
CA VAL A 34 -15.99 -2.48 -2.83
C VAL A 34 -15.30 -3.65 -3.52
N PHE A 35 -15.86 -4.84 -3.35
CA PHE A 35 -15.46 -6.04 -4.11
C PHE A 35 -16.43 -6.29 -5.25
N PRO A 36 -15.97 -6.84 -6.39
CA PRO A 36 -16.85 -7.18 -7.51
C PRO A 36 -17.86 -8.27 -7.15
N ASP A 37 -17.47 -9.21 -6.28
CA ASP A 37 -18.31 -10.31 -5.81
C ASP A 37 -17.87 -10.81 -4.42
N ALA A 38 -18.69 -11.68 -3.83
CA ALA A 38 -18.46 -12.22 -2.50
C ALA A 38 -17.23 -13.14 -2.42
N ALA A 39 -16.93 -13.90 -3.49
CA ALA A 39 -15.80 -14.82 -3.53
C ALA A 39 -14.47 -14.05 -3.48
N THR A 40 -14.37 -12.98 -4.29
CA THR A 40 -13.23 -12.06 -4.30
C THR A 40 -13.03 -11.40 -2.94
N GLY A 41 -14.12 -10.95 -2.31
CA GLY A 41 -14.07 -10.37 -0.96
C GLY A 41 -13.57 -11.36 0.09
N ALA A 42 -14.00 -12.63 0.03
CA ALA A 42 -13.54 -13.68 0.93
C ALA A 42 -12.03 -13.94 0.78
N ALA A 43 -11.55 -14.12 -0.46
CA ALA A 43 -10.12 -14.36 -0.74
C ALA A 43 -9.22 -13.22 -0.23
N HIS A 44 -9.64 -11.96 -0.42
CA HIS A 44 -8.92 -10.81 0.12
C HIS A 44 -8.84 -10.81 1.65
N MET A 45 -9.96 -11.10 2.34
CA MET A 45 -10.01 -11.12 3.80
C MET A 45 -9.18 -12.28 4.37
N GLU A 46 -9.33 -13.48 3.83
CA GLU A 46 -8.58 -14.67 4.25
C GLU A 46 -7.07 -14.45 4.15
N THR A 47 -6.62 -13.86 3.03
CA THR A 47 -5.21 -13.47 2.84
C THR A 47 -4.78 -12.42 3.86
N ALA A 48 -5.57 -11.37 4.07
CA ALA A 48 -5.23 -10.29 5.01
C ALA A 48 -5.15 -10.75 6.47
N TYR A 49 -5.91 -11.78 6.85
CA TYR A 49 -5.90 -12.36 8.18
C TYR A 49 -4.97 -13.59 8.32
N GLY A 50 -4.24 -13.96 7.27
CA GLY A 50 -3.28 -15.06 7.31
C GLY A 50 -3.93 -16.44 7.50
N VAL A 51 -5.13 -16.65 6.94
CA VAL A 51 -5.81 -17.94 6.97
C VAL A 51 -5.01 -18.95 6.15
N GLU A 52 -4.70 -20.12 6.74
CA GLU A 52 -3.97 -21.17 6.05
C GLU A 52 -4.78 -21.69 4.85
N GLY A 53 -4.14 -21.75 3.68
CA GLY A 53 -4.78 -22.17 2.43
C GLY A 53 -5.59 -21.09 1.72
N ALA A 54 -5.51 -19.82 2.15
CA ALA A 54 -6.17 -18.71 1.47
C ALA A 54 -5.80 -18.64 -0.01
N GLU A 55 -6.81 -18.45 -0.87
CA GLU A 55 -6.59 -18.22 -2.29
C GLU A 55 -5.88 -16.88 -2.52
N THR A 56 -4.96 -16.83 -3.49
CA THR A 56 -4.32 -15.56 -3.88
C THR A 56 -5.37 -14.68 -4.56
N PRO A 57 -5.76 -13.55 -3.97
CA PRO A 57 -6.78 -12.70 -4.56
C PRO A 57 -6.22 -12.03 -5.83
N PRO A 58 -7.10 -11.54 -6.73
CA PRO A 58 -6.68 -10.74 -7.86
C PRO A 58 -5.80 -9.56 -7.43
N ASP A 59 -4.79 -9.23 -8.23
CA ASP A 59 -3.87 -8.13 -7.94
C ASP A 59 -4.64 -6.82 -7.68
N ASN A 60 -4.15 -6.05 -6.69
CA ASN A 60 -4.54 -4.66 -6.39
C ASN A 60 -5.84 -4.40 -5.61
N GLY A 61 -6.37 -5.37 -4.88
CA GLY A 61 -7.55 -5.12 -4.03
C GLY A 61 -7.22 -4.50 -2.67
N PHE A 62 -7.67 -3.26 -2.47
CA PHE A 62 -7.79 -2.68 -1.13
C PHE A 62 -9.05 -3.21 -0.44
N ILE A 63 -8.97 -3.43 0.87
CA ILE A 63 -10.09 -3.94 1.69
C ILE A 63 -10.65 -2.79 2.54
N TYR A 64 -9.76 -2.23 3.34
CA TYR A 64 -10.06 -1.20 4.32
C TYR A 64 -8.80 -0.36 4.56
N SER A 65 -8.94 0.96 4.64
CA SER A 65 -7.81 1.91 4.69
C SER A 65 -6.87 1.73 5.89
N ARG A 66 -7.30 1.03 6.93
CA ARG A 66 -6.41 0.64 8.05
C ARG A 66 -5.36 -0.40 7.63
N LEU A 67 -5.69 -1.26 6.66
CA LEU A 67 -4.80 -2.29 6.12
C LEU A 67 -4.01 -1.77 4.92
N GLY A 68 -4.64 -0.93 4.09
CA GLY A 68 -3.98 -0.30 2.95
C GLY A 68 -4.92 0.68 2.25
N ASN A 69 -4.36 1.72 1.65
CA ASN A 69 -5.10 2.75 0.91
C ASN A 69 -4.29 3.20 -0.31
N PRO A 70 -4.90 3.41 -1.49
CA PRO A 70 -4.17 3.79 -2.70
C PRO A 70 -3.26 5.02 -2.53
N THR A 71 -3.74 6.03 -1.80
CA THR A 71 -2.96 7.25 -1.55
C THR A 71 -1.78 6.98 -0.62
N LEU A 72 -1.94 6.14 0.40
CA LEU A 72 -0.85 5.76 1.31
C LEU A 72 0.19 4.88 0.59
N SER A 73 -0.25 3.93 -0.23
CA SER A 73 0.64 3.02 -0.96
C SER A 73 1.56 3.73 -1.94
N VAL A 74 1.13 4.84 -2.55
CA VAL A 74 2.04 5.69 -3.34
C VAL A 74 3.14 6.25 -2.43
N ALA A 75 2.77 6.83 -1.29
CA ALA A 75 3.75 7.44 -0.38
C ALA A 75 4.71 6.39 0.22
N GLU A 76 4.22 5.20 0.55
CA GLU A 76 5.05 4.05 0.99
C GLU A 76 6.05 3.62 -0.08
N LYS A 77 5.61 3.44 -1.33
CA LYS A 77 6.51 3.08 -2.44
C LYS A 77 7.59 4.15 -2.70
N ARG A 78 7.23 5.43 -2.56
CA ARG A 78 8.18 6.54 -2.68
C ARG A 78 9.22 6.54 -1.56
N LEU A 79 8.78 6.33 -0.32
CA LEU A 79 9.66 6.24 0.83
C LEU A 79 10.60 5.03 0.73
N ALA A 80 10.07 3.86 0.37
CA ALA A 80 10.88 2.66 0.15
C ALA A 80 11.93 2.88 -0.94
N THR A 81 11.55 3.54 -2.04
CA THR A 81 12.49 3.89 -3.12
C THR A 81 13.56 4.87 -2.66
N TRP A 82 13.20 5.83 -1.79
CA TRP A 82 14.12 6.83 -1.25
C TRP A 82 15.15 6.21 -0.28
N ASP A 83 14.70 5.32 0.60
CA ASP A 83 15.56 4.63 1.57
C ASP A 83 16.25 3.37 1.00
N GLU A 84 16.03 3.09 -0.29
CA GLU A 84 16.51 1.88 -0.98
C GLU A 84 16.13 0.58 -0.23
N SER A 85 14.92 0.54 0.34
CA SER A 85 14.36 -0.61 1.05
C SER A 85 13.37 -1.40 0.17
N ASP A 86 13.13 -2.66 0.54
CA ASP A 86 12.17 -3.52 -0.17
C ASP A 86 10.72 -3.02 0.00
N ALA A 87 10.39 -2.47 1.17
CA ALA A 87 9.07 -1.96 1.52
C ALA A 87 9.16 -0.85 2.57
N ALA A 88 8.07 -0.09 2.71
CA ALA A 88 7.85 0.86 3.78
C ALA A 88 6.37 0.83 4.20
N ALA A 89 6.09 1.28 5.42
CA ALA A 89 4.74 1.39 5.96
C ALA A 89 4.54 2.77 6.60
N LEU A 90 3.37 3.38 6.35
CA LEU A 90 3.02 4.67 6.94
C LEU A 90 2.18 4.49 8.21
N PHE A 91 2.49 5.32 9.21
CA PHE A 91 1.80 5.32 10.50
C PHE A 91 1.26 6.69 10.84
N ALA A 92 0.29 6.75 11.76
CA ALA A 92 -0.35 7.98 12.19
C ALA A 92 0.60 8.98 12.86
N SER A 93 1.73 8.51 13.40
CA SER A 93 2.78 9.36 14.00
C SER A 93 4.13 8.64 14.02
N GLY A 94 5.20 9.38 14.29
CA GLY A 94 6.54 8.79 14.50
C GLY A 94 6.58 7.84 15.69
N MET A 95 5.87 8.13 16.78
CA MET A 95 5.78 7.23 17.93
C MET A 95 5.04 5.94 17.58
N ALA A 96 3.97 6.01 16.76
CA ALA A 96 3.26 4.84 16.28
C ALA A 96 4.14 3.95 15.39
N ALA A 97 5.00 4.54 14.55
CA ALA A 97 5.97 3.80 13.75
C ALA A 97 6.95 3.03 14.64
N ILE A 98 7.56 3.71 15.63
CA ILE A 98 8.52 3.09 16.54
C ILE A 98 7.86 1.99 17.38
N SER A 99 6.71 2.28 18.00
CA SER A 99 6.02 1.31 18.86
C SER A 99 5.59 0.07 18.07
N THR A 100 5.07 0.26 16.85
CA THR A 100 4.62 -0.87 16.02
C THR A 100 5.78 -1.75 15.60
N ALA A 101 6.91 -1.16 15.19
CA ALA A 101 8.10 -1.92 14.84
C ALA A 101 8.62 -2.78 16.00
N LEU A 102 8.64 -2.22 17.22
CA LEU A 102 9.08 -2.95 18.41
C LEU A 102 8.09 -4.06 18.82
N PHE A 103 6.79 -3.80 18.76
CA PHE A 103 5.78 -4.80 19.10
C PHE A 103 5.71 -5.94 18.07
N ALA A 104 5.84 -5.62 16.78
CA ALA A 104 5.84 -6.63 15.72
C ALA A 104 7.08 -7.54 15.77
N TRP A 105 8.23 -7.04 16.24
CA TRP A 105 9.45 -7.84 16.39
C TRP A 105 9.42 -8.78 17.61
N THR A 106 8.66 -8.41 18.64
CA THR A 106 8.64 -9.13 19.93
C THR A 106 7.45 -10.07 20.10
N ALA A 107 6.46 -9.99 19.21
CA ALA A 107 5.33 -10.90 19.12
C ALA A 107 5.67 -12.15 18.31
#